data_AF-A0A920TDP9-F1
#
_entry.id   AF-A0A920TDP9-F1
#
_cell.length_a   1.000
_cell.length_b   1.000
_cell.length_c   1.000
_cell.angle_alpha   90.00
_cell.angle_beta   90.00
_cell.angle_gamma   90.00
#
_symmetry.space_group_name_H-M   'P 1'
#
loop_
_entity.id
_entity.type
_entity.pdbx_description
1 polymer ?
#
loop_
_entity_poly.entity_id
_entity_poly.type
_entity_poly.pdbx_seq_one_letter_code
_entity_poly.pdbx_strand_id
1 'polypeptide(L)'
;MPEDVQGRVANASKMVESALSKGFTLDTIFIDPLVFPASVDKTFGSHALDAVAELRGKYGPEIHITGGISNVSFGIPGRRLVNEVFMILMVEAGADGGIIDPVLSNPAEVFSMDRESDSYRMAEDVILGRDEFCQKYISAWRSGNLDVAK
;
A
#
# COMPACT_ATOMS: atom_id res chain seq x y z
N MET A 1 -15.37 9.66 2.31
CA MET A 1 -14.10 8.90 2.28
C MET A 1 -13.44 9.08 3.64
N PRO A 2 -12.79 8.06 4.22
CA PRO A 2 -12.08 8.21 5.47
C PRO A 2 -10.90 9.19 5.32
N GLU A 3 -10.64 10.00 6.34
CA GLU A 3 -9.57 11.02 6.31
C GLU A 3 -8.28 10.49 6.96
N ASP A 4 -8.40 9.51 7.87
CA ASP A 4 -7.33 9.00 8.70
C ASP A 4 -7.42 7.46 8.88
N VAL A 5 -6.48 6.91 9.64
CA VAL A 5 -6.43 5.48 10.01
C VAL A 5 -7.72 5.05 10.70
N GLN A 6 -8.17 5.81 11.70
CA GLN A 6 -9.32 5.45 12.53
C GLN A 6 -10.61 5.40 11.72
N GLY A 7 -10.81 6.33 10.78
CA GLY A 7 -11.92 6.32 9.85
C GLY A 7 -11.90 5.08 8.93
N ARG A 8 -10.72 4.64 8.47
CA ARG A 8 -10.58 3.40 7.67
C ARG A 8 -10.97 2.18 8.49
N VAL A 9 -10.39 2.04 9.68
CA VAL A 9 -10.62 0.90 10.57
C VAL A 9 -12.08 0.85 11.04
N ALA A 10 -12.67 1.99 11.41
CA ALA A 10 -14.07 2.05 11.83
C ALA A 10 -15.03 1.64 10.70
N ASN A 11 -14.80 2.13 9.48
CA ASN A 11 -15.63 1.78 8.32
C ASN A 11 -15.50 0.30 7.96
N ALA A 12 -14.27 -0.21 7.86
CA ALA A 12 -14.01 -1.62 7.61
C ALA A 12 -14.62 -2.51 8.69
N SER A 13 -14.43 -2.15 9.97
CA SER A 13 -14.95 -2.92 11.10
C SER A 13 -16.47 -3.04 11.07
N LYS A 14 -17.17 -1.94 10.77
CA LYS A 14 -18.63 -1.94 10.60
C LYS A 14 -19.08 -2.91 9.52
N MET A 15 -18.34 -3.01 8.42
CA MET A 15 -18.65 -3.95 7.33
C MET A 15 -18.40 -5.40 7.75
N VAL A 16 -17.28 -5.67 8.41
CA VAL A 16 -16.93 -7.00 8.93
C VAL A 16 -17.98 -7.48 9.93
N GLU A 17 -18.30 -6.66 10.93
CA GLU A 17 -19.31 -7.00 11.96
C GLU A 17 -20.70 -7.23 11.34
N SER A 18 -21.05 -6.47 10.30
CA SER A 18 -22.29 -6.68 9.56
C SER A 18 -22.27 -8.00 8.75
N ALA A 19 -21.13 -8.42 8.22
CA ALA A 19 -21.00 -9.71 7.53
C ALA A 19 -21.06 -10.88 8.52
N LEU A 20 -20.35 -10.79 9.65
CA LEU A 20 -20.36 -11.82 10.70
C LEU A 20 -21.78 -12.03 11.25
N SER A 21 -22.55 -10.97 11.48
CA SER A 21 -23.94 -11.10 11.95
C SER A 21 -24.89 -11.76 10.93
N LYS A 22 -24.48 -11.88 9.67
CA LYS A 22 -25.19 -12.60 8.61
C LYS A 22 -24.67 -14.03 8.39
N GLY A 23 -23.72 -14.49 9.21
CA GLY A 23 -23.19 -15.85 9.16
C GLY A 23 -22.00 -16.05 8.21
N PHE A 24 -21.39 -14.97 7.70
CA PHE A 24 -20.10 -15.07 7.01
C PHE A 24 -18.99 -15.34 8.02
N THR A 25 -17.95 -16.04 7.59
CA THR A 25 -16.73 -16.30 8.38
C THR A 25 -15.61 -15.38 7.90
N LEU A 26 -14.62 -15.13 8.76
CA LEU A 26 -13.55 -14.16 8.49
C LEU A 26 -12.75 -14.51 7.23
N ASP A 27 -12.51 -15.79 6.96
CA ASP A 27 -11.80 -16.31 5.79
C ASP A 27 -12.52 -16.06 4.45
N THR A 28 -13.78 -15.63 4.48
CA THR A 28 -14.54 -15.27 3.28
C THR A 28 -14.55 -13.77 3.01
N ILE A 29 -13.99 -12.96 3.90
CA ILE A 29 -14.06 -11.51 3.86
C ILE A 29 -12.72 -10.93 3.44
N PHE A 30 -12.73 -10.15 2.35
CA PHE A 30 -11.60 -9.38 1.86
C PHE A 30 -11.85 -7.90 2.12
N ILE A 31 -11.02 -7.28 2.94
CA ILE A 31 -11.11 -5.87 3.30
C ILE A 31 -10.14 -5.06 2.45
N ASP A 32 -10.63 -4.01 1.80
CA ASP A 32 -9.80 -2.98 1.19
C ASP A 32 -9.87 -1.70 2.05
N PRO A 33 -8.79 -1.27 2.71
CA PRO A 33 -8.77 -0.05 3.53
C PRO A 33 -8.73 1.24 2.71
N LEU A 34 -8.88 1.16 1.38
CA LEU A 34 -8.93 2.23 0.38
C LEU A 34 -7.62 3.01 0.21
N VAL A 35 -6.74 2.54 -0.66
CA VAL A 35 -5.48 3.23 -0.97
C VAL A 35 -5.74 4.52 -1.77
N PHE A 36 -5.24 5.66 -1.27
CA PHE A 36 -5.27 6.95 -1.98
C PHE A 36 -3.90 7.34 -2.54
N PRO A 37 -3.85 8.24 -3.55
CA PRO A 37 -2.59 8.66 -4.14
C PRO A 37 -1.70 9.43 -3.18
N ALA A 38 -0.46 9.00 -3.01
CA ALA A 38 0.54 9.69 -2.18
C ALA A 38 0.92 11.07 -2.73
N SER A 39 0.66 11.34 -4.02
CA SER A 39 0.87 12.66 -4.61
C SER A 39 -0.12 13.72 -4.12
N VAL A 40 -1.26 13.32 -3.55
CA VAL A 40 -2.33 14.23 -3.10
C VAL A 40 -2.08 14.64 -1.65
N ASP A 41 -1.78 13.67 -0.79
CA ASP A 41 -1.42 13.90 0.60
C ASP A 41 -0.35 12.88 1.02
N LYS A 42 0.73 13.38 1.62
CA LYS A 42 1.88 12.58 2.04
C LYS A 42 1.54 11.54 3.11
N THR A 43 0.44 11.71 3.84
CA THR A 43 -0.01 10.80 4.91
C THR A 43 -0.83 9.63 4.39
N PHE A 44 -1.31 9.67 3.14
CA PHE A 44 -2.22 8.64 2.64
C PHE A 44 -1.60 7.25 2.52
N GLY A 45 -0.32 7.15 2.17
CA GLY A 45 0.40 5.87 2.13
C GLY A 45 0.51 5.26 3.53
N SER A 46 1.03 6.01 4.51
CA SER A 46 1.14 5.55 5.89
C SER A 46 -0.23 5.24 6.51
N HIS A 47 -1.26 6.06 6.26
CA HIS A 47 -2.60 5.79 6.75
C HIS A 47 -3.18 4.46 6.24
N ALA A 48 -2.86 4.07 5.00
CA ALA A 48 -3.27 2.77 4.48
C ALA A 48 -2.53 1.63 5.19
N LEU A 49 -1.21 1.74 5.34
CA LEU A 49 -0.37 0.75 6.02
C LEU A 49 -0.76 0.55 7.48
N ASP A 50 -0.96 1.64 8.22
CA ASP A 50 -1.37 1.60 9.63
C ASP A 50 -2.76 0.97 9.78
N ALA A 51 -3.68 1.26 8.87
CA ALA A 51 -5.01 0.65 8.86
C ALA A 51 -4.95 -0.86 8.59
N VAL A 52 -4.08 -1.31 7.67
CA VAL A 52 -3.82 -2.75 7.43
C VAL A 52 -3.33 -3.41 8.72
N ALA A 53 -2.33 -2.83 9.38
CA ALA A 53 -1.76 -3.37 10.62
C ALA A 53 -2.80 -3.46 11.75
N GLU A 54 -3.61 -2.41 11.94
CA GLU A 54 -4.66 -2.38 12.95
C GLU A 54 -5.77 -3.41 12.66
N LEU A 55 -6.20 -3.53 11.41
CA LEU A 55 -7.20 -4.53 11.00
C LEU A 55 -6.67 -5.96 11.17
N ARG A 56 -5.41 -6.22 10.81
CA ARG A 56 -4.77 -7.52 11.01
C ARG A 56 -4.68 -7.86 12.50
N GLY A 57 -4.29 -6.91 13.33
CA GLY A 57 -4.25 -7.08 14.79
C GLY A 57 -5.64 -7.32 15.40
N LYS A 58 -6.68 -6.66 14.88
CA LYS A 58 -8.05 -6.77 15.39
C LYS A 58 -8.74 -8.09 15.01
N TYR A 59 -8.60 -8.54 13.77
CA TYR A 59 -9.35 -9.69 13.24
C TYR A 59 -8.49 -10.96 13.08
N GLY A 60 -7.19 -10.88 13.34
CA GLY A 60 -6.30 -12.04 13.31
C GLY A 60 -5.94 -12.50 11.89
N PRO A 61 -5.33 -13.69 11.74
CA PRO A 61 -4.86 -14.20 10.45
C PRO A 61 -5.98 -14.67 9.52
N GLU A 62 -7.19 -14.91 10.03
CA GLU A 62 -8.30 -15.45 9.23
C GLU A 62 -8.91 -14.42 8.28
N ILE A 63 -8.87 -13.12 8.61
CA ILE A 63 -9.38 -12.08 7.70
C ILE A 63 -8.43 -11.91 6.51
N HIS A 64 -8.96 -11.61 5.33
CA HIS A 64 -8.14 -11.20 4.20
C HIS A 64 -8.10 -9.68 4.06
N ILE A 65 -6.92 -9.13 3.82
CA ILE A 65 -6.70 -7.69 3.64
C ILE A 65 -6.01 -7.47 2.31
N THR A 66 -6.64 -6.66 1.46
CA THR A 66 -6.25 -6.41 0.07
C THR A 66 -6.22 -4.92 -0.24
N GLY A 67 -5.91 -4.55 -1.48
CA GLY A 67 -5.97 -3.18 -1.96
C GLY A 67 -5.52 -3.02 -3.40
N GLY A 68 -5.96 -1.95 -4.04
CA GLY A 68 -5.44 -1.50 -5.33
C GLY A 68 -4.04 -0.89 -5.20
N ILE A 69 -2.99 -1.70 -5.38
CA ILE A 69 -1.59 -1.27 -5.19
C ILE A 69 -1.24 -0.09 -6.09
N SER A 70 -1.73 -0.06 -7.33
CA SER A 70 -1.43 1.02 -8.28
C SER A 70 -1.99 2.39 -7.89
N ASN A 71 -2.95 2.46 -6.97
CA ASN A 71 -3.60 3.72 -6.60
C ASN A 71 -2.63 4.67 -5.89
N VAL A 72 -1.67 4.12 -5.11
CA VAL A 72 -0.71 4.92 -4.33
C VAL A 72 0.14 5.85 -5.21
N SER A 73 0.46 5.41 -6.43
CA SER A 73 1.40 6.09 -7.33
C SER A 73 0.74 7.01 -8.35
N PHE A 74 -0.58 7.15 -8.33
CA PHE A 74 -1.27 8.04 -9.26
C PHE A 74 -0.70 9.47 -9.12
N GLY A 75 -0.36 10.11 -10.24
CA GLY A 75 0.27 11.44 -10.25
C GLY A 75 1.81 11.46 -10.09
N ILE A 76 2.45 10.32 -9.80
CA ILE A 76 3.90 10.20 -9.63
C ILE A 76 4.52 9.59 -10.90
N PRO A 77 5.66 10.09 -11.42
CA PRO A 77 6.38 9.42 -12.51
C PRO A 77 6.99 8.09 -12.05
N GLY A 78 7.44 7.22 -12.97
CA GLY A 78 8.11 5.97 -12.58
C GLY A 78 7.28 5.07 -11.66
N ARG A 79 5.96 5.01 -11.89
CA ARG A 79 4.96 4.39 -11.00
C ARG A 79 5.26 2.96 -10.57
N ARG A 80 5.93 2.19 -11.45
CA ARG A 80 6.28 0.78 -11.20
C ARG A 80 7.04 0.63 -9.89
N LEU A 81 8.14 1.37 -9.70
CA LEU A 81 8.95 1.28 -8.49
C LEU A 81 8.14 1.64 -7.23
N VAL A 82 7.32 2.69 -7.28
CA VAL A 82 6.45 3.06 -6.15
C VAL A 82 5.43 1.96 -5.83
N ASN A 83 4.82 1.35 -6.86
CA ASN A 83 3.88 0.25 -6.68
C ASN A 83 4.55 -0.99 -6.06
N GLU A 84 5.76 -1.33 -6.51
CA GLU A 84 6.52 -2.49 -6.05
C GLU A 84 6.95 -2.33 -4.59
N VAL A 85 7.47 -1.16 -4.22
CA VAL A 85 7.81 -0.85 -2.83
C VAL A 85 6.54 -0.82 -1.97
N PHE A 86 5.44 -0.25 -2.45
CA PHE A 86 4.18 -0.25 -1.71
C PHE A 86 3.61 -1.66 -1.51
N MET A 87 3.77 -2.56 -2.48
CA MET A 87 3.39 -3.96 -2.35
C MET A 87 4.14 -4.64 -1.20
N ILE A 88 5.44 -4.41 -1.09
CA ILE A 88 6.29 -4.94 0.00
C ILE A 88 5.77 -4.43 1.35
N LEU A 89 5.58 -3.12 1.47
CA LEU A 89 5.12 -2.49 2.71
C LEU A 89 3.71 -2.95 3.11
N MET A 90 2.80 -3.15 2.15
CA MET A 90 1.46 -3.68 2.42
C MET A 90 1.52 -5.09 3.02
N VAL A 91 2.36 -5.97 2.47
CA VAL A 91 2.55 -7.33 3.01
C VAL A 91 3.18 -7.29 4.41
N GLU A 92 4.16 -6.42 4.63
CA GLU A 92 4.78 -6.23 5.95
C GLU A 92 3.79 -5.71 7.00
N ALA A 93 2.86 -4.84 6.59
CA ALA A 93 1.78 -4.37 7.45
C ALA A 93 0.75 -5.48 7.76
N GLY A 94 0.72 -6.56 6.99
CA GLY A 94 -0.15 -7.71 7.22
C GLY A 94 -1.21 -7.96 6.15
N ALA A 95 -1.11 -7.32 4.97
CA ALA A 95 -1.93 -7.65 3.82
C ALA A 95 -1.54 -9.02 3.24
N ASP A 96 -2.53 -9.76 2.75
CA ASP A 96 -2.37 -11.08 2.14
C ASP A 96 -2.98 -11.17 0.72
N GLY A 97 -3.55 -10.06 0.23
CA GLY A 97 -4.03 -9.91 -1.13
C GLY A 97 -3.63 -8.56 -1.74
N GLY A 98 -3.77 -8.44 -3.06
CA GLY A 98 -3.57 -7.19 -3.76
C GLY A 98 -4.04 -7.26 -5.21
N ILE A 99 -4.61 -6.16 -5.70
CA ILE A 99 -4.90 -5.98 -7.12
C ILE A 99 -3.65 -5.34 -7.74
N ILE A 100 -2.92 -6.12 -8.54
CA ILE A 100 -1.62 -5.77 -9.11
C ILE A 100 -1.59 -6.03 -10.62
N ASP A 101 -0.58 -5.49 -11.29
CA ASP A 101 -0.16 -5.96 -12.61
C ASP A 101 0.97 -6.98 -12.44
N PRO A 102 0.68 -8.30 -12.51
CA PRO A 102 1.68 -9.32 -12.25
C PRO A 102 2.68 -9.50 -13.40
N VAL A 103 2.42 -8.92 -14.58
CA VAL A 103 3.35 -8.97 -15.72
C VAL A 103 4.41 -7.90 -15.55
N LEU A 104 4.02 -6.70 -15.12
CA LEU A 104 4.96 -5.62 -14.83
C LEU A 104 5.64 -5.79 -13.47
N SER A 105 4.94 -6.27 -12.46
CA SER A 105 5.45 -6.37 -11.09
C SER A 105 5.26 -7.80 -10.59
N ASN A 106 6.15 -8.69 -11.02
CA ASN A 106 6.17 -10.08 -10.58
C ASN A 106 6.46 -10.15 -9.07
N PRO A 107 5.57 -10.72 -8.23
CA PRO A 107 5.76 -10.73 -6.78
C PRO A 107 7.08 -11.37 -6.33
N ALA A 108 7.57 -12.42 -7.00
CA ALA A 108 8.82 -13.07 -6.63
C ALA A 108 10.03 -12.13 -6.81
N GLU A 109 10.03 -11.33 -7.87
CA GLU A 109 11.07 -10.33 -8.13
C GLU A 109 10.93 -9.16 -7.14
N VAL A 110 9.71 -8.68 -6.92
CA VAL A 110 9.40 -7.59 -5.98
C VAL A 110 9.89 -7.92 -4.58
N PHE A 111 9.56 -9.09 -4.03
CA PHE A 111 9.99 -9.47 -2.68
C PHE A 111 11.50 -9.76 -2.58
N SER A 112 12.23 -9.83 -3.70
CA SER A 112 13.69 -9.99 -3.76
C SER A 112 14.45 -8.66 -3.94
N MET A 113 13.77 -7.53 -4.03
CA MET A 113 14.38 -6.20 -4.25
C MET A 113 15.40 -5.84 -3.16
N ASP A 114 16.46 -5.14 -3.57
CA ASP A 114 17.44 -4.56 -2.65
C ASP A 114 16.85 -3.35 -1.92
N ARG A 115 16.51 -3.55 -0.65
CA ARG A 115 15.92 -2.55 0.24
C ARG A 115 16.90 -1.46 0.67
N GLU A 116 18.20 -1.71 0.53
CA GLU A 116 19.24 -0.75 0.86
C GLU A 116 19.57 0.18 -0.32
N SER A 117 19.03 -0.11 -1.51
CA SER A 117 19.20 0.73 -2.69
C SER A 117 18.56 2.11 -2.51
N ASP A 118 19.19 3.13 -3.08
CA ASP A 118 18.67 4.50 -3.03
C ASP A 118 17.29 4.60 -3.70
N SER A 119 17.08 3.85 -4.79
CA SER A 119 15.80 3.80 -5.51
C SER A 119 14.66 3.28 -4.62
N TYR A 120 14.91 2.18 -3.89
CA TYR A 120 13.94 1.64 -2.94
C TYR A 120 13.62 2.66 -1.85
N ARG A 121 14.65 3.23 -1.20
CA ARG A 121 14.47 4.18 -0.10
C ARG A 121 13.74 5.45 -0.54
N MET A 122 13.99 5.96 -1.74
CA MET A 122 13.28 7.12 -2.26
C MET A 122 11.79 6.82 -2.50
N ALA A 123 11.45 5.63 -3.00
CA ALA A 123 10.05 5.23 -3.15
C ALA A 123 9.37 4.96 -1.80
N GLU A 124 10.08 4.37 -0.85
CA GLU A 124 9.62 4.20 0.53
C GLU A 124 9.35 5.58 1.18
N ASP A 125 10.25 6.54 1.02
CA ASP A 125 10.08 7.90 1.55
C ASP A 125 8.84 8.60 0.99
N VAL A 126 8.49 8.37 -0.28
CA VAL A 126 7.23 8.85 -0.87
C VAL A 126 6.03 8.23 -0.15
N ILE A 127 6.03 6.91 0.06
CA ILE A 127 4.91 6.18 0.67
C ILE A 127 4.72 6.55 2.14
N LEU A 128 5.82 6.68 2.88
CA LEU A 128 5.82 6.99 4.31
C LEU A 128 5.75 8.50 4.59
N GLY A 129 5.55 9.32 3.55
CA GLY A 129 5.37 10.76 3.68
C GLY A 129 6.61 11.54 4.12
N ARG A 130 7.80 10.95 3.91
CA ARG A 130 9.12 11.52 4.22
C ARG A 130 9.70 12.35 3.06
N ASP A 131 9.13 12.24 1.85
CA ASP A 131 9.43 13.09 0.69
C ASP A 131 8.29 14.08 0.41
N GLU A 132 8.46 15.32 0.86
CA GLU A 132 7.46 16.36 0.70
C GLU A 132 7.20 16.68 -0.78
N PHE A 133 5.93 16.62 -1.18
CA PHE A 133 5.49 16.74 -2.59
C PHE A 133 6.20 15.78 -3.56
N CYS A 134 6.75 14.65 -3.07
CA CYS A 134 7.51 13.68 -3.86
C CYS A 134 8.71 14.31 -4.61
N GLN A 135 9.26 15.42 -4.11
CA GLN A 135 10.23 16.24 -4.87
C GLN A 135 11.54 15.53 -5.13
N LYS A 136 12.07 14.81 -4.13
CA LYS A 136 13.34 14.09 -4.28
C LYS A 136 13.19 12.97 -5.29
N TYR A 137 12.12 12.18 -5.15
CA TYR A 137 11.81 11.08 -6.07
C TYR A 137 11.63 11.57 -7.51
N ILE A 138 10.84 12.63 -7.73
CA ILE A 138 10.61 13.21 -9.07
C ILE A 138 11.91 13.74 -9.67
N SER A 139 12.78 14.34 -8.86
CA SER A 139 14.07 14.87 -9.31
C SER A 139 15.03 13.74 -9.73
N ALA A 140 15.07 12.65 -8.95
CA ALA A 140 15.86 11.46 -9.27
C ALA A 140 15.36 10.79 -10.56
N TRP A 141 14.04 10.65 -10.73
CA TRP A 141 13.43 10.14 -11.96
C TRP A 141 13.86 10.95 -13.19
N ARG A 142 13.75 12.28 -13.12
CA ARG A 142 14.09 13.17 -14.24
C ARG A 142 15.57 13.13 -14.60
N SER A 143 16.43 12.84 -13.63
CA SER A 143 17.88 12.75 -13.81
C SER A 143 18.33 11.36 -14.29
N GLY A 144 17.43 10.38 -14.36
CA GLY A 144 17.76 8.99 -14.70
C GLY A 144 18.47 8.23 -13.58
N ASN A 145 18.39 8.72 -12.34
CA ASN A 145 19.09 8.17 -11.17
C ASN A 145 18.23 7.17 -10.37
N LEU A 146 17.13 6.69 -10.95
CA LEU A 146 16.31 5.63 -10.37
C LEU A 146 16.54 4.35 -11.16
N ASP A 147 16.89 3.30 -10.45
CA ASP A 147 16.96 1.93 -10.96
C ASP A 147 15.55 1.36 -11.06
N VAL A 148 14.83 1.82 -12.08
CA VAL A 148 13.58 1.18 -12.50
C VAL A 148 13.92 -0.02 -13.37
N ALA A 149 13.46 -1.21 -12.96
CA ALA A 149 13.45 -2.37 -13.82
C ALA A 149 12.78 -2.02 -15.16
N LYS A 150 13.47 -2.29 -16.27
CA LYS A 150 12.97 -2.03 -17.63
C LYS A 150 11.76 -2.90 -17.95
#